data_AF-A0A3E2CPV8-F1
#
_entry.id   AF-A0A3E2CPV8-F1
#
_cell.length_a   1.000
_cell.length_b   1.000
_cell.length_c   1.000
_cell.angle_alpha   90.00
_cell.angle_beta   90.00
_cell.angle_gamma   90.00
#
_symmetry.space_group_name_H-M   'P 1'
#
loop_
_entity.id
_entity.type
_entity.pdbx_description
1 polymer ?
#
loop_
_entity_poly.entity_id
_entity_poly.type
_entity_poly.pdbx_seq_one_letter_code
_entity_poly.pdbx_strand_id
1 'polypeptide(L)'
;MADFSNILATRPDFNDSDREWLHHLVVDWQVIADLSFADLLLIIQNGDGDYVVAEQCRPSTAITLRTDDLLGKKLDDSLVPELNEAMKSETSFHSSTLRSIGRATVCYVYAPVRHRGKTLG
;
A
#
# COMPACT_ATOMS: atom_id res chain seq x y z
N MET A 1 9.58 -16.59 -4.76
CA MET A 1 8.33 -16.21 -4.08
C MET A 1 8.64 -14.90 -3.38
N ALA A 2 7.90 -13.83 -3.67
CA ALA A 2 8.12 -12.58 -2.96
C ALA A 2 7.64 -12.77 -1.52
N ASP A 3 8.46 -12.35 -0.56
CA ASP A 3 8.06 -12.26 0.84
C ASP A 3 8.21 -10.81 1.30
N PHE A 4 7.44 -10.44 2.32
CA PHE A 4 7.37 -9.07 2.78
C PHE A 4 8.74 -8.50 3.13
N SER A 5 9.55 -9.24 3.89
CA SER A 5 10.87 -8.80 4.35
C SER A 5 11.83 -8.56 3.18
N ASN A 6 11.81 -9.41 2.14
CA ASN A 6 12.59 -9.23 0.92
C ASN A 6 12.12 -7.99 0.15
N ILE A 7 10.81 -7.72 0.10
CA ILE A 7 10.30 -6.49 -0.54
C ILE A 7 10.76 -5.26 0.24
N LEU A 8 10.66 -5.26 1.58
CA LEU A 8 11.15 -4.15 2.40
C LEU A 8 12.66 -3.92 2.24
N ALA A 9 13.44 -4.99 2.01
CA ALA A 9 14.88 -4.89 1.77
C ALA A 9 15.23 -4.19 0.44
N THR A 10 14.31 -4.13 -0.52
CA THR A 10 14.53 -3.39 -1.79
C THR A 10 14.61 -1.88 -1.58
N ARG A 11 14.20 -1.38 -0.42
CA ARG A 11 14.22 0.04 -0.07
C ARG A 11 15.39 0.35 0.86
N PRO A 12 16.49 0.92 0.36
CA PRO A 12 17.76 1.01 1.09
C PRO A 12 17.74 2.03 2.24
N ASP A 13 16.82 2.99 2.23
CA ASP A 13 16.68 3.99 3.29
C ASP A 13 15.96 3.46 4.54
N PHE A 14 15.41 2.23 4.51
CA PHE A 14 14.74 1.62 5.66
C PHE A 14 15.74 1.07 6.67
N ASN A 15 15.67 1.60 7.89
CA ASN A 15 16.35 1.00 9.05
C ASN A 15 15.49 -0.12 9.68
N ASP A 16 16.05 -0.87 10.63
CA ASP A 16 15.36 -1.99 11.27
C ASP A 16 14.08 -1.56 12.00
N SER A 17 14.07 -0.36 12.57
CA SER A 17 12.89 0.19 13.27
C SER A 17 11.76 0.55 12.29
N ASP A 18 12.09 1.02 11.09
CA ASP A 18 11.09 1.25 10.03
C ASP A 18 10.47 -0.07 9.54
N ARG A 19 11.29 -1.12 9.41
CA ARG A 19 10.82 -2.45 9.00
C ARG A 19 9.94 -3.07 10.06
N GLU A 20 10.35 -3.01 11.32
CA GLU A 20 9.57 -3.49 12.46
C GLU A 20 8.22 -2.75 12.58
N TRP A 21 8.20 -1.44 12.34
CA TRP A 21 6.97 -0.67 12.31
C TRP A 21 5.98 -1.17 11.26
N LEU A 22 6.46 -1.45 10.05
CA LEU A 22 5.62 -2.01 8.98
C LEU A 22 5.18 -3.45 9.28
N HIS A 23 6.03 -4.26 9.92
CA HIS A 23 5.63 -5.58 10.42
C HIS A 23 4.50 -5.48 11.43
N HIS A 24 4.59 -4.59 12.41
CA HIS A 24 3.51 -4.37 13.38
C HIS A 24 2.20 -3.93 12.70
N LEU A 25 2.28 -3.06 11.69
CA LEU A 25 1.10 -2.66 10.93
C LEU A 25 0.43 -3.87 10.24
N VAL A 26 1.21 -4.66 9.51
CA VAL A 26 0.68 -5.79 8.71
C VAL A 26 0.13 -6.91 9.58
N VAL A 27 0.62 -7.08 10.82
CA VAL A 27 0.11 -8.13 11.73
C VAL A 27 -1.37 -7.94 12.06
N ASP A 28 -1.82 -6.71 12.31
CA ASP A 28 -3.17 -6.44 12.85
C ASP A 28 -4.07 -5.56 11.95
N TRP A 29 -3.61 -5.17 10.76
CA TRP A 29 -4.40 -4.32 9.86
C TRP A 29 -5.67 -4.97 9.28
N GLN A 30 -5.94 -6.24 9.59
CA GLN A 30 -7.20 -6.90 9.25
C GLN A 30 -8.41 -6.12 9.80
N VAL A 31 -8.31 -5.59 11.02
CA VAL A 31 -9.38 -4.79 11.64
C VAL A 31 -9.64 -3.52 10.82
N ILE A 32 -8.59 -2.92 10.25
CA ILE A 32 -8.72 -1.72 9.41
C ILE A 32 -9.44 -2.09 8.10
N ALA A 33 -9.05 -3.21 7.47
CA ALA A 33 -9.71 -3.69 6.26
C ALA A 33 -11.21 -3.95 6.52
N ASP A 34 -11.53 -4.62 7.62
CA ASP A 34 -12.90 -4.99 7.99
C ASP A 34 -13.80 -3.78 8.32
N LEU A 35 -13.27 -2.78 9.03
CA LEU A 35 -13.99 -1.55 9.36
C LEU A 35 -14.16 -0.62 8.15
N SER A 36 -13.25 -0.67 7.18
CA SER A 36 -13.32 0.12 5.95
C SER A 36 -14.07 -0.58 4.82
N PHE A 37 -14.38 -1.86 4.96
CA PHE A 37 -14.95 -2.72 3.91
C PHE A 37 -14.10 -2.70 2.62
N ALA A 38 -12.79 -2.54 2.74
CA ALA A 38 -11.90 -2.29 1.61
C ALA A 38 -10.69 -3.23 1.58
N ASP A 39 -10.28 -3.59 0.36
CA ASP A 39 -8.97 -4.21 0.12
C ASP A 39 -7.86 -3.19 0.41
N LEU A 40 -6.90 -3.56 1.27
CA LEU A 40 -5.75 -2.72 1.58
C LEU A 40 -4.52 -3.22 0.83
N LEU A 41 -3.74 -2.28 0.30
CA LEU A 41 -2.42 -2.53 -0.29
C LEU A 41 -1.41 -1.66 0.43
N LEU A 42 -0.36 -2.26 0.98
CA LEU A 42 0.81 -1.51 1.41
C LEU A 42 1.70 -1.30 0.19
N ILE A 43 1.91 -0.05 -0.17
CA ILE A 43 2.69 0.33 -1.35
C ILE A 43 3.97 0.99 -0.86
N ILE A 44 5.12 0.56 -1.36
CA ILE A 44 6.40 1.20 -1.03
C ILE A 44 7.13 1.58 -2.32
N GLN A 45 8.01 2.57 -2.23
CA GLN A 45 8.95 2.88 -3.29
C GLN A 45 10.23 2.07 -3.10
N ASN A 46 10.66 1.28 -4.08
CA ASN A 46 11.93 0.56 -4.00
C ASN A 46 13.13 1.50 -4.23
N GLY A 47 14.35 0.98 -4.12
CA GLY A 47 15.59 1.74 -4.33
C GLY A 47 15.77 2.32 -5.75
N ASP A 48 15.04 1.79 -6.73
CA ASP A 48 15.06 2.26 -8.11
C ASP A 48 14.03 3.39 -8.36
N GLY A 49 13.20 3.72 -7.37
CA GLY A 49 12.15 4.73 -7.46
C GLY A 49 10.79 4.21 -7.94
N ASP A 50 10.67 2.91 -8.19
CA ASP A 50 9.43 2.27 -8.61
C ASP A 50 8.53 1.95 -7.42
N TYR A 51 7.21 2.08 -7.60
CA TYR A 51 6.23 1.69 -6.60
C TYR A 51 5.86 0.21 -6.74
N VAL A 52 5.97 -0.52 -5.63
CA VAL A 52 5.66 -1.95 -5.54
C VAL A 52 4.68 -2.21 -4.41
N VAL A 53 3.83 -3.22 -4.57
CA VAL A 53 2.96 -3.69 -3.49
C VAL A 53 3.81 -4.54 -2.53
N ALA A 54 4.03 -4.04 -1.34
CA ALA A 54 4.79 -4.72 -0.29
C ALA A 54 3.96 -5.77 0.44
N GLU A 55 2.66 -5.52 0.64
CA GLU A 55 1.73 -6.45 1.26
C GLU A 55 0.28 -6.16 0.84
N GLN A 56 -0.60 -7.14 1.05
CA GLN A 56 -2.04 -7.00 0.76
C GLN A 56 -2.92 -7.59 1.87
N CYS A 57 -4.02 -6.92 2.16
CA CYS A 57 -5.05 -7.38 3.11
C CYS A 57 -6.42 -7.35 2.44
N ARG A 58 -7.19 -8.43 2.61
CA ARG A 58 -8.58 -8.49 2.13
C ARG A 58 -9.53 -8.42 3.33
N PRO A 59 -10.63 -7.66 3.23
CA PRO A 59 -11.62 -7.65 4.29
C PRO A 59 -12.30 -9.02 4.37
N SER A 60 -12.60 -9.46 5.59
CA SER A 60 -13.44 -10.62 5.89
C SER A 60 -14.94 -10.28 5.87
N THR A 61 -15.27 -8.99 5.97
CA THR A 61 -16.64 -8.45 6.07
C THR A 61 -17.25 -8.01 4.73
N ALA A 62 -16.48 -8.03 3.63
CA ALA A 62 -16.91 -7.56 2.32
C ALA A 62 -16.35 -8.43 1.18
N ILE A 63 -16.95 -8.33 0.00
CA ILE A 63 -16.43 -8.99 -1.21
C ILE A 63 -15.19 -8.24 -1.69
N THR A 64 -14.07 -8.95 -1.82
CA THR A 64 -12.84 -8.42 -2.43
C THR A 64 -13.06 -8.12 -3.91
N LEU A 65 -12.57 -6.96 -4.36
CA LEU A 65 -12.54 -6.60 -5.79
C LEU A 65 -11.23 -7.01 -6.46
N ARG A 66 -10.20 -7.38 -5.67
CA ARG A 66 -8.86 -7.75 -6.14
C ARG A 66 -8.54 -9.21 -5.82
N THR A 67 -8.95 -10.10 -6.72
CA THR A 67 -8.69 -11.54 -6.60
C THR A 67 -7.25 -11.94 -6.91
N ASP A 68 -6.54 -11.11 -7.67
CA ASP A 68 -5.14 -11.36 -8.01
C ASP A 68 -4.23 -11.19 -6.80
N ASP A 69 -3.20 -12.02 -6.71
CA ASP A 69 -2.08 -11.79 -5.79
C ASP A 69 -1.20 -10.67 -6.35
N LEU A 70 -1.07 -9.58 -5.61
CA LEU A 70 -0.32 -8.40 -6.02
C LEU A 70 1.05 -8.29 -5.33
N LEU A 71 1.40 -9.20 -4.43
CA LEU A 71 2.63 -9.13 -3.65
C LEU A 71 3.87 -9.02 -4.56
N GLY A 72 4.67 -7.97 -4.34
CA GLY A 72 5.89 -7.67 -5.10
C GLY A 72 5.65 -7.13 -6.51
N LYS A 73 4.40 -6.94 -6.95
CA LYS A 73 4.12 -6.39 -8.28
C LYS A 73 4.41 -4.90 -8.32
N LYS A 74 5.09 -4.47 -9.38
CA LYS A 74 5.21 -3.05 -9.75
C LYS A 74 3.83 -2.51 -10.13
N LEU A 75 3.52 -1.32 -9.62
CA LEU A 75 2.31 -0.59 -9.97
C LEU A 75 2.44 0.07 -11.34
N ASP A 76 1.30 0.25 -12.00
CA ASP A 76 1.21 0.91 -13.29
C ASP A 76 1.74 2.35 -13.21
N ASP A 77 2.53 2.76 -14.20
CA ASP A 77 3.16 4.08 -14.24
C ASP A 77 2.11 5.22 -14.23
N SER A 78 0.86 4.96 -14.63
CA SER A 78 -0.25 5.92 -14.52
C SER A 78 -0.65 6.27 -13.08
N LEU A 79 -0.25 5.46 -12.09
CA LEU A 79 -0.48 5.72 -10.66
C LEU A 79 0.64 6.57 -10.04
N VAL A 80 1.83 6.61 -10.65
CA VAL A 80 3.03 7.25 -10.10
C VAL A 80 2.81 8.73 -9.73
N PRO A 81 2.17 9.58 -10.56
CA PRO A 81 1.95 10.98 -10.18
C PRO A 81 1.11 11.12 -8.92
N GLU A 82 0.11 10.26 -8.76
CA GLU A 82 -0.81 10.27 -7.63
C GLU A 82 -0.15 9.74 -6.35
N LEU A 83 0.62 8.65 -6.47
CA LEU A 83 1.40 8.09 -5.37
C LEU A 83 2.47 9.07 -4.87
N ASN A 84 3.12 9.82 -5.78
CA ASN A 84 4.08 10.85 -5.40
C ASN A 84 3.44 11.95 -4.55
N GLU A 85 2.20 12.36 -4.86
CA GLU A 85 1.48 13.35 -4.06
C GLU A 85 1.02 12.76 -2.72
N ALA A 86 0.51 11.53 -2.71
CA ALA A 86 0.15 10.83 -1.48
C ALA A 86 1.35 10.67 -0.53
N MET A 87 2.54 10.32 -1.04
CA MET A 87 3.76 10.17 -0.24
C MET A 87 4.22 11.46 0.45
N LYS A 88 3.89 12.62 -0.12
CA LYS A 88 4.18 13.95 0.46
C LYS A 88 3.10 14.38 1.46
N SER A 89 1.92 13.77 1.42
CA SER A 89 0.81 14.12 2.31
C SER A 89 1.07 13.69 3.75
N GLU A 90 0.51 14.44 4.70
CA GLU A 90 0.49 14.05 6.11
C GLU A 90 -0.83 13.39 6.52
N THR A 91 -1.85 13.50 5.67
CA THR A 91 -3.20 12.99 5.91
C THR A 91 -3.68 12.14 4.75
N SER A 92 -4.84 11.49 4.91
CA SER A 92 -5.42 10.68 3.85
C SER A 92 -5.72 11.50 2.59
N PHE A 93 -5.18 11.04 1.47
CA PHE A 93 -5.39 11.62 0.15
C PHE A 93 -6.46 10.82 -0.59
N HIS A 94 -7.52 11.50 -1.03
CA HIS A 94 -8.59 10.87 -1.80
C HIS A 94 -8.39 11.14 -3.29
N SER A 95 -8.39 10.09 -4.10
CA SER A 95 -8.30 10.22 -5.54
C SER A 95 -9.49 11.01 -6.07
N SER A 96 -9.25 11.91 -7.02
CA SER A 96 -10.30 12.48 -7.86
C SER A 96 -10.58 11.62 -9.10
N THR A 97 -9.78 10.58 -9.33
CA THR A 97 -9.84 9.73 -10.52
C THR A 97 -10.57 8.44 -10.21
N LEU A 98 -11.73 8.25 -10.86
CA LEU A 98 -12.43 6.97 -10.83
C LEU A 98 -11.72 5.95 -11.72
N ARG A 99 -11.55 4.74 -11.20
CA ARG A 99 -10.85 3.65 -11.89
C ARG A 99 -11.74 2.43 -11.93
N SER A 100 -11.59 1.62 -12.97
CA SER A 100 -12.36 0.38 -13.12
C SER A 100 -11.53 -0.81 -12.64
N ILE A 101 -12.10 -1.64 -11.77
CA ILE A 101 -11.57 -2.96 -11.40
C ILE A 101 -12.65 -3.98 -11.75
N GLY A 102 -12.42 -4.74 -12.82
CA GLY A 102 -13.44 -5.62 -13.38
C GLY A 102 -14.70 -4.85 -13.79
N ARG A 103 -15.82 -5.11 -13.10
CA ARG A 103 -17.10 -4.42 -13.33
C ARG A 103 -17.41 -3.31 -12.32
N ALA A 104 -16.54 -3.12 -11.33
CA ALA A 104 -16.72 -2.11 -10.30
C ALA A 104 -15.95 -0.83 -10.65
N THR A 105 -16.56 0.32 -10.38
CA THR A 105 -15.88 1.61 -10.38
C THR A 105 -15.45 1.92 -8.96
N VAL A 106 -14.16 2.14 -8.77
CA VAL A 106 -13.55 2.42 -7.46
C VAL A 106 -12.88 3.78 -7.46
N CYS A 107 -12.77 4.34 -6.26
CA CYS A 107 -11.93 5.49 -5.97
C CYS A 107 -10.88 5.05 -4.95
N TYR A 108 -9.61 5.42 -5.18
CA TYR A 108 -8.56 5.09 -4.23
C TYR A 108 -8.47 6.14 -3.13
N VAL A 109 -8.23 5.66 -1.91
CA VAL A 109 -7.87 6.47 -0.76
C VAL A 109 -6.48 6.01 -0.31
N TYR A 110 -5.55 6.95 -0.23
CA TYR A 110 -4.18 6.70 0.17
C TYR A 110 -3.98 7.24 1.57
N ALA A 111 -3.55 6.39 2.49
CA ALA A 111 -3.25 6.76 3.86
C ALA A 111 -1.73 6.59 4.10
N PRO A 112 -0.97 7.68 4.22
CA PRO A 112 0.48 7.60 4.40
C PRO A 112 0.85 6.91 5.71
N VAL A 113 1.64 5.84 5.64
CA VAL A 113 2.20 5.14 6.79
C VAL A 113 3.51 5.82 7.18
N ARG A 114 3.52 6.46 8.33
CA ARG A 114 4.65 7.27 8.79
C ARG A 114 5.28 6.71 10.05
N HIS A 115 6.59 6.83 10.14
CA HIS A 115 7.37 6.50 11.32
C HIS A 115 8.49 7.53 11.49
N ARG A 116 8.60 8.15 12.68
CA ARG A 116 9.63 9.16 13.02
C ARG A 116 9.78 10.29 11.97
N GLY A 117 8.65 10.78 11.45
CA GLY A 117 8.61 11.87 10.48
C GLY A 117 8.82 11.46 9.01
N LYS A 118 9.17 10.20 8.75
CA LYS A 118 9.39 9.64 7.42
C LYS A 118 8.15 8.88 6.93
N THR A 119 7.78 9.07 5.65
CA THR A 119 6.73 8.27 4.99
C THR A 119 7.33 6.98 4.43
N LEU A 120 6.85 5.85 4.95
CA LEU A 120 7.32 4.52 4.60
C LEU A 120 6.52 3.93 3.42
N GLY A 121 5.23 4.26 3.31
CA GLY A 121 4.34 3.80 2.24
C GLY A 121 2.98 4.48 2.30
#